data_AF-A0A6N8YKS7-F1
#
_entry.id   AF-A0A6N8YKS7-F1
#
_cell.length_a   1.000
_cell.length_b   1.000
_cell.length_c   1.000
_cell.angle_alpha   90.00
_cell.angle_beta   90.00
_cell.angle_gamma   90.00
#
_symmetry.space_group_name_H-M   'P 1'
#
loop_
_entity.id
_entity.type
_entity.pdbx_description
1 polymer ?
#
loop_
_entity_poly.entity_id
_entity_poly.type
_entity_poly.pdbx_seq_one_letter_code
_entity_poly.pdbx_strand_id
1 'polypeptide(L)'
;MAVTVAVGNRLITRHLLSGRVAVDYPDVELVNAGPAPAPIFPAMVTTRPYDVGELTIGNFIVAKDNDVGLVALPIFPNLFFPLTGVTVNDGAGITEIGDLTGKRVGVPLGFASNPAVWLRGILSHHHGVAPDSITWVEGENDSLRGVPYPKPERFAREQMSDLDA
;
A
#
# COMPACT_ATOMS: atom_id res chain seq x y z
N MET A 1 13.63 27.12 9.97
CA MET A 1 13.12 25.83 10.44
C MET A 1 13.36 24.85 9.33
N ALA A 2 14.05 23.73 9.58
CA ALA A 2 14.31 22.74 8.54
C ALA A 2 13.02 22.00 8.17
N VAL A 3 12.83 21.75 6.87
CA VAL A 3 11.76 20.90 6.32
C VAL A 3 12.20 19.45 6.40
N THR A 4 11.43 18.65 7.13
CA THR A 4 11.69 17.21 7.30
C THR A 4 11.05 16.40 6.18
N VAL A 5 11.85 15.54 5.54
CA VAL A 5 11.44 14.70 4.41
C VAL A 5 11.72 13.24 4.73
N ALA A 6 10.68 12.49 5.09
CA ALA A 6 10.79 11.07 5.43
C ALA A 6 10.66 10.18 4.19
N VAL A 7 11.71 9.40 3.91
CA VAL A 7 11.77 8.47 2.78
C VAL A 7 12.30 7.11 3.20
N GLY A 8 11.80 6.05 2.56
CA GLY A 8 12.37 4.72 2.74
C GLY A 8 13.76 4.63 2.11
N ASN A 9 14.69 3.89 2.72
CA ASN A 9 16.04 3.61 2.23
C ASN A 9 16.05 2.51 1.17
N ARG A 10 15.89 2.91 -0.09
CA ARG A 10 15.86 2.03 -1.27
C ARG A 10 16.65 2.61 -2.42
N LEU A 11 16.78 1.88 -3.52
CA LEU A 11 17.65 2.21 -4.67
C LEU A 11 17.58 3.68 -5.10
N ILE A 12 16.38 4.24 -5.17
CA ILE A 12 16.11 5.60 -5.65
C ILE A 12 16.45 6.73 -4.64
N THR A 13 16.48 6.44 -3.34
CA THR A 13 16.58 7.42 -2.24
C THR A 13 17.82 7.23 -1.39
N ARG A 14 18.46 6.05 -1.46
CA ARG A 14 19.66 5.70 -0.67
C ARG A 14 20.81 6.69 -0.84
N HIS A 15 20.95 7.28 -2.03
CA HIS A 15 22.03 8.22 -2.32
C HIS A 15 21.78 9.61 -1.72
N LEU A 16 20.52 9.99 -1.56
CA LEU A 16 20.12 11.16 -0.78
C LEU A 16 20.39 10.90 0.71
N LEU A 17 19.90 9.77 1.24
CA LEU A 17 20.06 9.40 2.66
C LEU A 17 21.52 9.21 3.11
N SER A 18 22.40 8.73 2.21
CA SER A 18 23.83 8.56 2.49
C SER A 18 24.66 9.84 2.30
N GLY A 19 24.05 10.93 1.81
CA GLY A 19 24.76 12.16 1.47
C GLY A 19 25.63 12.07 0.22
N ARG A 20 25.59 10.96 -0.53
CA ARG A 20 26.32 10.82 -1.81
C ARG A 20 25.79 11.78 -2.87
N VAL A 21 24.49 12.09 -2.83
CA VAL A 21 23.86 13.14 -3.62
C VAL A 21 23.44 14.23 -2.64
N ALA A 22 23.99 15.44 -2.82
CA ALA A 22 23.64 16.59 -2.01
C ALA A 22 22.26 17.13 -2.42
N VAL A 23 21.49 17.58 -1.44
CA VAL A 23 20.28 18.37 -1.67
C VAL A 23 20.71 19.84 -1.74
N ASP A 24 20.59 20.44 -2.93
CA ASP A 24 20.90 21.86 -3.15
C ASP A 24 19.74 22.76 -2.69
N TYR A 25 19.38 22.60 -1.42
CA TYR A 25 18.37 23.43 -0.76
C TYR A 25 18.75 23.56 0.71
N PRO A 26 19.10 24.78 1.19
CA PRO A 26 19.36 24.99 2.60
C PRO A 26 18.08 24.68 3.37
N ASP A 27 18.20 24.02 4.52
CA ASP A 27 17.07 23.67 5.40
C ASP A 27 16.21 22.46 5.01
N VAL A 28 16.76 21.43 4.35
CA VAL A 28 16.11 20.10 4.22
C VAL A 28 16.79 19.06 5.10
N GLU A 29 16.00 18.39 5.94
CA GLU A 29 16.42 17.24 6.74
C GLU A 29 15.81 15.95 6.18
N LEU A 30 16.65 15.01 5.75
CA LEU A 30 16.20 13.71 5.28
C LEU A 30 16.05 12.73 6.45
N VAL A 31 14.87 12.15 6.62
CA VAL A 31 14.59 11.15 7.65
C VAL A 31 14.52 9.77 7.02
N ASN A 32 15.30 8.82 7.55
CA ASN A 32 15.28 7.43 7.11
C ASN A 32 14.07 6.70 7.73
N ALA A 33 13.07 6.37 6.90
CA ALA A 33 11.86 5.66 7.32
C ALA A 33 12.02 4.12 7.42
N GLY A 34 13.24 3.59 7.28
CA GLY A 34 13.53 2.16 7.22
C GLY A 34 13.72 1.66 5.78
N PRO A 35 13.81 0.35 5.52
CA PRO A 35 14.08 -0.20 4.18
C PRO A 35 12.98 0.11 3.15
N ALA A 36 11.76 0.39 3.62
CA ALA A 36 10.61 0.82 2.84
C ALA A 36 9.84 1.89 3.61
N PRO A 37 9.02 2.73 2.95
CA PRO A 37 8.26 3.78 3.62
C PRO A 37 7.01 3.27 4.38
N ALA A 38 6.67 1.98 4.26
CA ALA A 38 5.47 1.42 4.89
C ALA A 38 5.31 1.72 6.40
N PRO A 39 6.37 1.69 7.23
CA PRO A 39 6.25 1.97 8.67
C PRO A 39 5.72 3.37 9.01
N ILE A 40 5.92 4.36 8.14
CA ILE A 40 5.49 5.74 8.40
C ILE A 40 4.06 6.04 7.91
N PHE A 41 3.45 5.17 7.09
CA PHE A 41 2.12 5.42 6.52
C PHE A 41 1.03 5.74 7.56
N PRO A 42 0.92 5.01 8.70
CA PRO A 42 -0.07 5.35 9.72
C PRO A 42 0.17 6.72 10.34
N ALA A 43 1.43 7.12 10.55
CA ALA A 43 1.78 8.42 11.11
C ALA A 43 1.44 9.54 10.12
N MET A 44 1.65 9.34 8.81
CA MET A 44 1.33 10.32 7.77
C MET A 44 -0.16 10.67 7.70
N VAL A 45 -1.07 9.77 8.09
CA VAL A 45 -2.52 10.04 8.09
C VAL A 45 -3.08 10.43 9.46
N THR A 46 -2.27 10.36 10.53
CA THR A 46 -2.68 10.66 11.90
C THR A 46 -1.92 11.84 12.48
N THR A 47 -0.72 11.59 13.00
CA THR A 47 0.10 12.54 13.76
C THR A 47 0.89 13.48 12.87
N ARG A 48 1.14 13.10 11.61
CA ARG A 48 1.90 13.86 10.60
C ARG A 48 3.19 14.45 11.19
N PRO A 49 4.13 13.61 11.67
CA PRO A 49 5.33 14.09 12.36
C PRO A 49 6.41 14.63 11.41
N TYR A 50 6.18 14.55 10.09
CA TYR A 50 7.09 15.01 9.05
C TYR A 50 6.37 16.00 8.13
N ASP A 51 7.09 16.99 7.62
CA ASP A 51 6.55 17.97 6.67
C ASP A 51 6.26 17.33 5.30
N VAL A 52 7.12 16.41 4.89
CA VAL A 52 6.98 15.61 3.67
C VAL A 52 7.23 14.14 4.00
N GLY A 53 6.37 13.26 3.50
CA GLY A 53 6.54 11.83 3.65
C GLY A 53 5.86 11.06 2.53
N GLU A 54 6.18 9.79 2.45
CA GLU A 54 5.60 8.89 1.46
C GLU A 54 4.28 8.30 1.96
N LEU A 55 3.34 8.10 1.03
CA LEU A 55 2.06 7.44 1.30
C LEU A 55 1.62 6.65 0.07
N THR A 56 0.89 5.56 0.25
CA THR A 56 0.24 4.87 -0.89
C THR A 56 -0.88 5.75 -1.45
N ILE A 57 -1.12 5.66 -2.76
CA ILE A 57 -2.23 6.40 -3.38
C ILE A 57 -3.60 6.00 -2.80
N GLY A 58 -3.79 4.71 -2.48
CA GLY A 58 -5.00 4.23 -1.82
C GLY A 58 -5.22 4.91 -0.46
N ASN A 59 -4.19 4.96 0.39
CA ASN A 59 -4.31 5.62 1.69
C ASN A 59 -4.53 7.13 1.54
N PHE A 60 -3.86 7.77 0.57
CA PHE A 60 -4.07 9.20 0.30
C PHE A 60 -5.52 9.49 -0.10
N ILE A 61 -6.12 8.69 -0.97
CA ILE A 61 -7.52 8.88 -1.39
C ILE A 61 -8.46 8.73 -0.20
N VAL A 62 -8.29 7.70 0.64
CA VAL A 62 -9.15 7.52 1.83
C VAL A 62 -8.94 8.64 2.83
N ALA A 63 -7.69 9.07 3.07
CA ALA A 63 -7.39 10.20 3.93
C ALA A 63 -8.03 11.49 3.39
N LYS A 64 -8.00 11.71 2.07
CA LYS A 64 -8.60 12.86 1.42
C LYS A 64 -10.13 12.86 1.54
N ASP A 65 -10.77 11.71 1.43
CA ASP A 65 -12.21 11.53 1.61
C ASP A 65 -12.65 11.79 3.06
N ASN A 66 -11.74 11.64 4.02
CA ASN A 66 -11.93 11.95 5.44
C ASN A 66 -11.37 13.33 5.84
N ASP A 67 -11.18 14.24 4.88
CA ASP A 67 -10.69 15.61 5.11
C ASP A 67 -9.35 15.71 5.87
N VAL A 68 -8.51 14.66 5.80
CA VAL A 68 -7.16 14.73 6.35
C VAL A 68 -6.37 15.77 5.54
N GLY A 69 -5.81 16.76 6.23
CA GLY A 69 -5.06 17.88 5.64
C GLY A 69 -3.70 17.46 5.06
N LEU A 70 -3.73 16.66 3.99
CA LEU A 70 -2.59 16.26 3.19
C LEU A 70 -2.68 16.88 1.79
N VAL A 71 -1.52 17.27 1.26
CA VAL A 71 -1.36 17.71 -0.13
C VAL A 71 -0.49 16.69 -0.84
N ALA A 72 -0.99 16.11 -1.93
CA ALA A 72 -0.20 15.20 -2.75
C ALA A 72 0.74 15.98 -3.66
N LEU A 73 2.01 15.59 -3.67
CA LEU A 73 2.96 15.99 -4.71
C LEU A 73 2.91 14.94 -5.83
N PRO A 74 2.96 15.32 -7.12
CA PRO A 74 2.90 14.39 -8.24
C PRO A 74 4.27 13.71 -8.47
N ILE A 75 4.82 13.12 -7.41
CA ILE A 75 6.12 12.47 -7.37
C ILE A 75 5.88 11.01 -7.00
N PHE A 76 6.24 10.10 -7.89
CA PHE A 76 6.01 8.67 -7.74
C PHE A 76 7.35 7.96 -7.60
N PRO A 77 7.97 7.99 -6.41
CA PRO A 77 9.33 7.51 -6.24
C PRO A 77 9.41 5.98 -6.41
N ASN A 78 8.33 5.26 -6.13
CA ASN A 78 8.27 3.82 -6.24
C ASN A 78 7.46 3.36 -7.45
N LEU A 79 8.08 2.56 -8.31
CA LEU A 79 7.42 1.81 -9.38
C LEU A 79 7.47 0.33 -9.02
N PHE A 80 6.31 -0.32 -8.98
CA PHE A 80 6.22 -1.77 -8.80
C PHE A 80 5.18 -2.34 -9.77
N PHE A 81 5.33 -3.62 -10.12
CA PHE A 81 4.42 -4.33 -11.00
C PHE A 81 3.53 -5.24 -10.15
N PRO A 82 2.24 -4.92 -9.95
CA PRO A 82 1.40 -5.65 -9.00
C PRO A 82 1.31 -7.16 -9.28
N LEU A 83 1.34 -7.56 -10.55
CA LEU A 83 1.26 -8.96 -10.95
C LEU A 83 2.52 -9.77 -10.62
N THR A 84 3.69 -9.14 -10.48
CA THR A 84 4.93 -9.88 -10.14
C THR A 84 4.95 -10.34 -8.68
N GLY A 85 4.02 -9.85 -7.86
CA GLY A 85 3.88 -10.25 -6.45
C GLY A 85 2.84 -11.36 -6.21
N VAL A 86 2.14 -11.82 -7.24
CA VAL A 86 1.12 -12.87 -7.09
C VAL A 86 1.81 -14.24 -7.12
N THR A 87 1.61 -15.01 -6.05
CA THR A 87 2.08 -16.38 -5.94
C THR A 87 0.91 -17.32 -5.71
N VAL A 88 1.07 -18.56 -6.16
CA VAL A 88 0.07 -19.62 -6.07
C VAL A 88 0.73 -20.86 -5.51
N ASN A 89 0.01 -21.61 -4.69
CA ASN A 89 0.47 -22.93 -4.24
C ASN A 89 0.28 -23.94 -5.37
N ASP A 90 1.29 -24.75 -5.68
CA ASP A 90 1.24 -25.75 -6.76
C ASP A 90 0.07 -26.74 -6.61
N GLY A 91 -0.34 -27.04 -5.38
CA GLY A 91 -1.48 -27.91 -5.07
C GLY A 91 -2.85 -27.22 -5.10
N ALA A 92 -2.93 -25.91 -5.37
CA ALA A 92 -4.20 -25.16 -5.35
C ALA A 92 -5.09 -25.42 -6.59
N GLY A 93 -4.56 -26.09 -7.63
CA GLY A 93 -5.28 -26.32 -8.88
C GLY A 93 -5.61 -25.04 -9.64
N ILE A 94 -4.79 -23.99 -9.47
CA ILE A 94 -4.92 -22.70 -10.15
C ILE A 94 -3.82 -22.65 -11.21
N THR A 95 -4.23 -22.62 -12.47
CA THR A 95 -3.34 -22.62 -13.64
C THR A 95 -3.53 -21.38 -14.51
N GLU A 96 -4.69 -20.73 -14.41
CA GLU A 96 -5.00 -19.48 -15.08
C GLU A 96 -5.74 -18.49 -14.16
N ILE A 97 -5.85 -17.24 -14.60
CA ILE A 97 -6.44 -16.16 -13.79
C ILE A 97 -7.93 -16.42 -13.49
N GLY A 98 -8.65 -17.09 -14.40
CA GLY A 98 -10.06 -17.45 -14.21
C GLY A 98 -10.28 -18.42 -13.04
N ASP A 99 -9.28 -19.23 -12.69
CA ASP A 99 -9.36 -20.21 -11.60
C ASP A 99 -9.47 -19.54 -10.22
N LEU A 100 -9.27 -18.23 -10.13
CA LEU A 100 -9.42 -17.45 -8.90
C LEU A 100 -10.88 -17.30 -8.45
N THR A 101 -11.85 -17.45 -9.35
CA THR A 101 -13.27 -17.36 -9.00
C THR A 101 -13.63 -18.42 -7.95
N GLY A 102 -14.22 -17.96 -6.84
CA GLY A 102 -14.60 -18.79 -5.69
C GLY A 102 -13.42 -19.20 -4.80
N LYS A 103 -12.20 -18.69 -5.04
CA LYS A 103 -11.01 -18.97 -4.22
C LYS A 103 -10.79 -17.91 -3.15
N ARG A 104 -9.94 -18.27 -2.19
CA ARG A 104 -9.32 -17.33 -1.25
C ARG A 104 -8.07 -16.74 -1.85
N VAL A 105 -7.94 -15.41 -1.81
CA VAL A 105 -6.72 -14.69 -2.21
C VAL A 105 -6.21 -13.90 -1.01
N GLY A 106 -5.00 -14.25 -0.57
CA GLY A 106 -4.34 -13.55 0.53
C GLY A 106 -3.79 -12.20 0.08
N VAL A 107 -3.99 -11.19 0.92
CA VAL A 107 -3.32 -9.89 0.81
C VAL A 107 -2.54 -9.67 2.11
N PRO A 108 -1.22 -9.39 2.06
CA PRO A 108 -0.37 -9.43 3.25
C PRO A 108 -0.67 -8.32 4.27
N LEU A 109 -1.32 -7.24 3.84
CA LEU A 109 -1.80 -6.16 4.70
C LEU A 109 -3.33 -6.12 4.63
N GLY A 110 -3.93 -4.96 4.91
CA GLY A 110 -5.37 -4.81 4.80
C GLY A 110 -5.90 -4.69 3.37
N PHE A 111 -7.22 -4.74 3.26
CA PHE A 111 -7.99 -4.69 2.02
C PHE A 111 -7.79 -3.40 1.19
N ALA A 112 -7.46 -2.28 1.85
CA ALA A 112 -7.14 -1.00 1.22
C ALA A 112 -5.69 -0.91 0.73
N SER A 113 -4.85 -1.90 1.05
CA SER A 113 -3.46 -1.89 0.64
C SER A 113 -3.30 -1.76 -0.88
N ASN A 114 -2.25 -1.06 -1.29
CA ASN A 114 -2.02 -0.76 -2.70
C ASN A 114 -1.99 -2.03 -3.57
N PRO A 115 -1.28 -3.12 -3.21
CA PRO A 115 -1.31 -4.35 -4.01
C PRO A 115 -2.72 -4.95 -4.14
N ALA A 116 -3.53 -4.92 -3.07
CA ALA A 116 -4.89 -5.44 -3.09
C ALA A 116 -5.80 -4.62 -4.03
N VAL A 117 -5.72 -3.28 -3.96
CA VAL A 117 -6.47 -2.39 -4.85
C VAL A 117 -6.10 -2.60 -6.31
N TRP A 118 -4.79 -2.64 -6.61
CA TRP A 118 -4.31 -2.87 -7.97
C TRP A 118 -4.70 -4.24 -8.51
N LEU A 119 -4.59 -5.30 -7.70
CA LEU A 119 -4.99 -6.64 -8.11
C LEU A 119 -6.47 -6.70 -8.46
N ARG A 120 -7.36 -6.10 -7.64
CA ARG A 120 -8.80 -6.00 -7.96
C ARG A 120 -9.05 -5.28 -9.28
N GLY A 121 -8.39 -4.14 -9.50
CA GLY A 121 -8.50 -3.39 -10.74
C GLY A 121 -8.03 -4.19 -11.96
N ILE A 122 -6.91 -4.90 -11.84
CA ILE A 122 -6.35 -5.71 -12.92
C ILE A 122 -7.26 -6.89 -13.26
N LEU A 123 -7.70 -7.63 -12.25
CA LEU A 123 -8.61 -8.77 -12.42
C LEU A 123 -9.90 -8.34 -13.13
N SER A 124 -10.50 -7.23 -12.68
CA SER A 124 -11.75 -6.73 -13.25
C SER A 124 -11.57 -6.14 -14.66
N HIS A 125 -10.60 -5.24 -14.85
CA HIS A 125 -10.49 -4.45 -16.08
C HIS A 125 -9.74 -5.17 -17.21
N HIS A 126 -8.85 -6.11 -16.89
CA HIS A 126 -8.00 -6.77 -17.89
C HIS A 126 -8.30 -8.27 -18.07
N HIS A 127 -8.92 -8.91 -17.08
CA HIS A 127 -9.13 -10.37 -17.10
C HIS A 127 -10.59 -10.79 -16.94
N GLY A 128 -11.53 -9.85 -16.76
CA GLY A 128 -12.95 -10.15 -16.60
C GLY A 128 -13.30 -10.96 -15.34
N VAL A 129 -12.36 -11.10 -14.40
CA VAL A 129 -12.60 -11.77 -13.12
C VAL A 129 -13.19 -10.76 -12.15
N ALA A 130 -14.42 -11.03 -11.73
CA ALA A 130 -15.15 -10.17 -10.82
C ALA A 130 -14.53 -10.27 -9.42
N PRO A 131 -14.00 -9.17 -8.83
CA PRO A 131 -13.29 -9.27 -7.55
C PRO A 131 -14.19 -9.63 -6.35
N ASP A 132 -15.49 -9.49 -6.48
CA ASP A 132 -16.53 -9.96 -5.54
C ASP A 132 -16.77 -11.48 -5.62
N SER A 133 -16.31 -12.15 -6.67
CA SER A 133 -16.28 -13.62 -6.75
C SER A 133 -15.15 -14.26 -5.94
N ILE A 134 -14.30 -13.46 -5.30
CA ILE A 134 -13.11 -13.89 -4.54
C ILE A 134 -13.32 -13.58 -3.05
N THR A 135 -12.87 -14.48 -2.18
CA THR A 135 -12.74 -14.20 -0.74
C THR A 135 -11.36 -13.59 -0.47
N TRP A 136 -11.33 -12.34 0.00
CA TRP A 136 -10.09 -11.63 0.27
C TRP A 136 -9.64 -11.87 1.72
N VAL A 137 -8.49 -12.53 1.89
CA VAL A 137 -7.95 -12.85 3.22
C VAL A 137 -6.92 -11.80 3.60
N GLU A 138 -7.23 -10.99 4.61
CA GLU A 138 -6.36 -9.92 5.10
C GLU A 138 -5.32 -10.47 6.09
N GLY A 139 -4.04 -10.19 5.85
CA GLY A 139 -2.93 -10.63 6.73
C GLY A 139 -2.71 -9.69 7.92
N GLU A 140 -2.94 -8.40 7.72
CA GLU A 140 -2.86 -7.37 8.75
C GLU A 140 -3.96 -6.32 8.55
N ASN A 141 -4.10 -5.40 9.50
CA ASN A 141 -5.00 -4.25 9.36
C ASN A 141 -4.43 -3.21 8.36
N ASP A 142 -5.33 -2.42 7.77
CA ASP A 142 -4.96 -1.29 6.93
C ASP A 142 -4.09 -0.26 7.67
N SER A 143 -3.17 0.39 6.97
CA SER A 143 -2.34 1.46 7.53
C SER A 143 -3.10 2.79 7.76
N LEU A 144 -4.44 2.75 7.73
CA LEU A 144 -5.37 3.86 7.89
C LEU A 144 -5.82 4.03 9.36
N ARG A 145 -4.90 3.83 10.31
CA ARG A 145 -5.24 3.88 11.75
C ARG A 145 -5.89 5.21 12.09
N GLY A 146 -7.04 5.19 12.76
CA GLY A 146 -7.76 6.41 13.14
C GLY A 146 -8.46 7.15 12.00
N VAL A 147 -8.38 6.66 10.76
CA VAL A 147 -9.12 7.19 9.61
C VAL A 147 -10.20 6.18 9.22
N PRO A 148 -11.50 6.57 9.26
CA PRO A 148 -12.58 5.69 8.84
C PRO A 148 -12.39 5.17 7.41
N TYR A 149 -12.44 3.86 7.26
CA TYR A 149 -12.45 3.20 5.96
C TYR A 149 -13.57 2.14 5.92
N PRO A 150 -14.78 2.51 5.48
CA PRO A 150 -15.87 1.56 5.35
C PRO A 150 -15.57 0.61 4.19
N LYS A 151 -15.16 -0.61 4.52
CA LYS A 151 -14.87 -1.65 3.53
C LYS A 151 -16.20 -2.11 2.87
N PRO A 152 -16.32 -2.10 1.53
CA PRO A 152 -17.57 -2.44 0.87
C PRO A 152 -18.05 -3.86 1.20
N GLU A 153 -19.35 -4.00 1.48
CA GLU A 153 -19.97 -5.29 1.84
C GLU A 153 -20.01 -6.29 0.68
N ARG A 154 -19.97 -5.81 -0.56
CA ARG A 154 -19.95 -6.67 -1.77
C ARG A 154 -18.73 -7.58 -1.86
N PHE A 155 -17.67 -7.32 -1.09
CA PHE A 155 -16.47 -8.15 -1.08
C PHE A 155 -16.47 -9.05 0.15
N ALA A 156 -16.48 -10.36 -0.09
CA ALA A 156 -16.21 -11.35 0.96
C ALA A 156 -14.78 -11.15 1.49
N ARG A 157 -14.66 -11.03 2.81
CA ARG A 157 -13.40 -10.74 3.50
C ARG A 157 -13.28 -11.62 4.74
N GLU A 158 -12.09 -12.13 4.96
CA GLU A 158 -11.71 -12.93 6.13
C GLU A 158 -10.39 -12.37 6.70
N GLN A 159 -10.12 -12.63 7.98
CA GLN A 159 -8.80 -12.36 8.56
C GLN A 159 -7.98 -13.64 8.59
N MET A 160 -6.70 -13.54 8.27
CA MET A 160 -5.78 -14.69 8.34
C MET A 160 -5.72 -15.28 9.76
N SER A 161 -5.90 -14.46 10.80
CA SER A 161 -5.95 -14.91 12.21
C SER A 161 -7.12 -15.82 12.53
N ASP A 162 -8.16 -15.81 11.69
CA ASP A 162 -9.42 -16.53 11.93
C ASP A 162 -9.45 -17.86 11.15
N LEU A 163 -8.41 -18.15 10.35
CA LEU A 163 -8.29 -19.39 9.60
C LEU A 163 -7.57 -20.45 10.42
N ASP A 164 -8.11 -21.66 10.41
CA ASP A 164 -7.42 -22.83 10.95
C ASP A 164 -6.17 -23.15 10.09
N ALA A 165 -5.03 -23.34 10.76
CA ALA A 165 -3.73 -23.59 10.13
C ALA A 165 -3.60 -25.00 9.53
#